data_AF-A0A1Y2C3A2-F1
#
_entry.id   AF-A0A1Y2C3A2-F1
#
_cell.length_a   1.000
_cell.length_b   1.000
_cell.length_c   1.000
_cell.angle_alpha   90.00
_cell.angle_beta   90.00
_cell.angle_gamma   90.00
#
_symmetry.space_group_name_H-M   'P 1'
#
loop_
_entity.id
_entity.type
_entity.pdbx_description
1 polymer ?
#
loop_
_entity_poly.entity_id
_entity_poly.type
_entity_poly.pdbx_seq_one_letter_code
_entity_poly.pdbx_strand_id
1 'polypeptide(L)'
;LNIPEKEFNRFIGLIEKGYHDLPFHNKVHATDVLHGMNYLVKNPKIKAMCNTVDIMCCYIAAIIHDYDHPGYSNVVIFDYIQDEMAILYNDQRVLENHHLAKAWELLLKPENNFLKNFDKKEFSRIRKLIIELVLATDLSQHNQLLSSFKEKVNRYFIYFIYKQTL
;
A
#
# COMPACT_ATOMS: atom_id res chain seq x y z
N LEU A 1 -11.11 -14.87 6.79
CA LEU A 1 -11.87 -13.75 6.21
C LEU A 1 -12.84 -14.34 5.19
N ASN A 2 -14.08 -13.86 5.11
CA ASN A 2 -15.09 -14.37 4.16
C ASN A 2 -14.87 -13.76 2.75
N ILE A 3 -13.71 -14.02 2.16
CA ILE A 3 -13.30 -13.44 0.87
C ILE A 3 -13.87 -14.29 -0.28
N PRO A 4 -14.64 -13.71 -1.21
CA PRO A 4 -15.06 -14.36 -2.44
C PRO A 4 -13.85 -14.66 -3.34
N GLU A 5 -13.48 -15.93 -3.44
CA GLU A 5 -12.26 -16.37 -4.13
C GLU A 5 -12.25 -16.02 -5.63
N LYS A 6 -13.40 -16.12 -6.29
CA LYS A 6 -13.54 -15.81 -7.73
C LYS A 6 -13.21 -14.35 -8.02
N GLU A 7 -13.80 -13.43 -7.27
CA GLU A 7 -13.59 -11.99 -7.39
C GLU A 7 -12.15 -11.61 -7.00
N PHE A 8 -11.61 -12.25 -5.96
CA PHE A 8 -10.22 -12.05 -5.54
C PHE A 8 -9.23 -12.45 -6.63
N ASN A 9 -9.36 -13.66 -7.18
CA ASN A 9 -8.49 -14.15 -8.26
C ASN A 9 -8.60 -13.27 -9.51
N ARG A 10 -9.80 -12.79 -9.84
CA ARG A 10 -10.00 -11.87 -10.96
C ARG A 10 -9.32 -10.52 -10.71
N PHE A 11 -9.48 -9.94 -9.53
CA PHE A 11 -8.84 -8.68 -9.16
C PHE A 11 -7.31 -8.79 -9.25
N ILE A 12 -6.72 -9.81 -8.61
CA ILE A 12 -5.27 -10.00 -8.60
C ILE A 12 -4.74 -10.26 -10.02
N GLY A 13 -5.44 -11.06 -10.83
CA GLY A 13 -5.05 -11.29 -12.22
C GLY A 13 -5.15 -10.05 -13.12
N LEU A 14 -6.03 -9.09 -12.80
CA LEU A 14 -6.08 -7.79 -13.48
C LEU A 14 -4.95 -6.88 -13.02
N ILE A 15 -4.65 -6.84 -11.73
CA ILE A 15 -3.52 -6.08 -11.19
C ILE A 15 -2.21 -6.57 -11.81
N GLU A 16 -1.94 -7.88 -11.85
CA GLU A 16 -0.73 -8.42 -12.47
C GLU A 16 -0.59 -8.01 -13.94
N LYS A 17 -1.70 -8.03 -14.69
CA LYS A 17 -1.71 -7.65 -16.11
C LYS A 17 -1.50 -6.15 -16.37
N GLY A 18 -1.85 -5.29 -15.41
CA GLY A 18 -1.67 -3.84 -15.56
C GLY A 18 -0.32 -3.33 -15.07
N TYR A 19 0.58 -4.19 -14.58
CA TYR A 19 1.99 -3.83 -14.48
C TYR A 19 2.64 -3.89 -15.86
N HIS A 20 3.19 -2.75 -16.29
CA HIS A 20 3.88 -2.62 -17.56
C HIS A 20 5.20 -3.41 -17.59
N ASP A 21 5.65 -3.75 -18.80
CA ASP A 21 6.96 -4.37 -19.02
C ASP A 21 8.07 -3.31 -18.92
N LEU A 22 8.36 -2.92 -17.68
CA LEU A 22 9.38 -1.93 -17.34
C LEU A 22 10.62 -2.62 -16.74
N PRO A 23 11.83 -2.04 -16.86
CA PRO A 23 13.04 -2.62 -16.28
C PRO A 23 12.97 -2.83 -14.75
N PHE A 24 12.22 -1.99 -14.02
CA PHE A 24 12.14 -2.03 -12.56
C PHE A 24 10.70 -2.09 -12.03
N HIS A 25 9.88 -1.05 -12.21
CA HIS A 25 8.50 -0.96 -11.69
C HIS A 25 7.52 -1.88 -12.45
N ASN A 26 7.75 -3.19 -12.33
CA ASN A 26 7.00 -4.25 -13.00
C ASN A 26 6.42 -5.23 -11.96
N LYS A 27 5.72 -6.26 -12.45
CA LYS A 27 5.09 -7.27 -11.59
C LYS A 27 6.07 -8.07 -10.72
N VAL A 28 7.34 -8.19 -11.13
CA VAL A 28 8.38 -8.86 -10.34
C VAL A 28 8.73 -8.01 -9.12
N HIS A 29 8.90 -6.70 -9.29
CA HIS A 29 9.08 -5.76 -8.18
C HIS A 29 7.90 -5.79 -7.19
N ALA A 30 6.66 -5.75 -7.69
CA ALA A 30 5.48 -5.89 -6.83
C ALA A 30 5.48 -7.22 -6.04
N THR A 31 5.93 -8.31 -6.66
CA THR A 31 6.06 -9.62 -6.01
C THR A 31 7.17 -9.64 -4.95
N ASP A 32 8.30 -8.97 -5.20
CA ASP A 32 9.38 -8.84 -4.23
C ASP A 32 8.94 -8.05 -2.99
N VAL A 33 8.27 -6.92 -3.19
CA VAL A 33 7.71 -6.12 -2.09
C VAL A 33 6.67 -6.92 -1.29
N LEU A 34 5.79 -7.67 -1.96
CA LEU A 34 4.86 -8.59 -1.29
C LEU A 34 5.58 -9.66 -0.46
N HIS A 35 6.65 -10.24 -1.00
CA HIS A 35 7.45 -11.25 -0.32
C HIS A 35 8.15 -10.66 0.92
N GLY A 36 8.76 -9.49 0.80
CA GLY A 36 9.33 -8.73 1.92
C GLY A 36 8.29 -8.40 2.99
N MET A 37 7.09 -7.96 2.59
CA MET A 37 5.98 -7.72 3.51
C MET A 37 5.58 -9.00 4.27
N ASN A 38 5.45 -10.13 3.56
CA ASN A 38 5.17 -11.44 4.16
C ASN A 38 6.26 -11.87 5.16
N TYR A 39 7.53 -11.60 4.88
CA TYR A 39 8.61 -11.84 5.84
C TYR A 39 8.44 -10.98 7.11
N LEU A 40 8.15 -9.68 6.96
CA LEU A 40 7.96 -8.76 8.07
C LEU A 40 6.77 -9.15 8.96
N VAL A 41 5.59 -9.38 8.38
CA VAL A 41 4.38 -9.71 9.17
C VAL A 41 4.44 -11.10 9.82
N LYS A 42 5.36 -11.98 9.38
CA LYS A 42 5.64 -13.25 10.06
C LYS A 42 6.47 -13.09 11.33
N ASN A 43 7.14 -11.94 11.54
CA ASN A 43 7.80 -11.65 12.80
C ASN A 43 6.76 -11.69 13.95
N PRO A 44 6.94 -12.49 15.01
CA PRO A 44 5.94 -12.64 16.07
C PRO A 44 5.54 -11.33 16.75
N LYS A 45 6.49 -10.39 16.90
CA LYS A 45 6.22 -9.07 17.51
C LYS A 45 5.34 -8.22 16.61
N ILE A 46 5.58 -8.22 15.30
CA ILE A 46 4.74 -7.51 14.32
C ILE A 46 3.37 -8.19 14.20
N LYS A 47 3.35 -9.52 14.08
CA LYS A 47 2.11 -10.29 14.00
C LYS A 47 1.19 -10.06 15.20
N ALA A 48 1.74 -9.92 16.40
CA ALA A 48 0.97 -9.62 17.60
C ALA A 48 0.33 -8.21 17.60
N MET A 49 0.82 -7.30 16.75
CA MET A 49 0.30 -5.92 16.62
C MET A 49 -0.75 -5.77 15.53
N CYS A 50 -0.93 -6.78 14.67
CA CYS A 50 -1.82 -6.74 13.51
C CYS A 50 -2.89 -7.82 13.60
N ASN A 51 -4.15 -7.46 13.35
CA ASN A 51 -5.19 -8.46 13.13
C ASN A 51 -5.12 -9.01 11.68
N THR A 52 -5.90 -10.05 11.39
CA THR A 52 -5.91 -10.68 10.06
C THR A 52 -6.29 -9.73 8.92
N VAL A 53 -7.17 -8.76 9.17
CA VAL A 53 -7.55 -7.75 8.17
C VAL A 53 -6.40 -6.77 7.92
N ASP A 54 -5.65 -6.38 8.96
CA ASP A 54 -4.49 -5.50 8.82
C ASP A 54 -3.41 -6.16 7.95
N ILE A 55 -3.15 -7.45 8.16
CA ILE A 55 -2.21 -8.23 7.33
C ILE A 55 -2.70 -8.31 5.88
N MET A 56 -4.00 -8.52 5.66
CA MET A 56 -4.58 -8.48 4.31
C MET A 56 -4.36 -7.11 3.66
N CYS A 57 -4.60 -6.01 4.38
CA CYS A 57 -4.34 -4.66 3.89
C CYS A 57 -2.86 -4.46 3.52
N CYS A 58 -1.92 -4.96 4.33
CA CYS A 58 -0.50 -4.92 4.01
C CYS A 58 -0.16 -5.64 2.69
N TYR A 59 -0.75 -6.82 2.45
CA TYR A 59 -0.53 -7.56 1.20
C TYR A 59 -1.16 -6.87 -0.01
N ILE A 60 -2.38 -6.36 0.12
CA ILE A 60 -3.03 -5.63 -0.98
C ILE A 60 -2.26 -4.35 -1.29
N ALA A 61 -1.86 -3.58 -0.27
CA ALA A 61 -1.06 -2.37 -0.46
C ALA A 61 0.27 -2.70 -1.17
N ALA A 62 0.99 -3.74 -0.74
CA ALA A 62 2.23 -4.17 -1.39
C ALA A 62 2.04 -4.52 -2.88
N ILE A 63 0.96 -5.24 -3.22
CA ILE A 63 0.68 -5.66 -4.60
C ILE A 63 0.29 -4.49 -5.50
N ILE A 64 -0.40 -3.47 -4.98
CA ILE A 64 -0.89 -2.35 -5.79
C ILE A 64 0.01 -1.10 -5.77
N HIS A 65 1.06 -1.07 -4.94
CA HIS A 65 1.75 0.17 -4.61
C HIS A 65 2.35 0.91 -5.83
N ASP A 66 2.72 0.19 -6.88
CA ASP A 66 3.26 0.71 -8.15
C ASP A 66 2.38 0.33 -9.36
N TYR A 67 1.08 0.05 -9.14
CA TYR A 67 0.19 -0.42 -10.20
C TYR A 67 -0.02 0.64 -11.29
N ASP A 68 0.12 0.27 -12.58
CA ASP A 68 0.00 1.20 -13.73
C ASP A 68 1.11 2.28 -13.77
N HIS A 69 2.31 1.99 -13.24
CA HIS A 69 3.44 2.93 -13.27
C HIS A 69 3.91 3.23 -14.72
N PRO A 70 4.15 4.49 -15.09
CA PRO A 70 4.50 4.89 -16.46
C PRO A 70 6.00 4.78 -16.80
N GLY A 71 6.83 4.25 -15.90
CA GLY A 71 8.30 4.22 -16.04
C GLY A 71 9.05 5.52 -15.73
N TYR A 72 8.37 6.61 -15.36
CA TYR A 72 8.99 7.89 -14.97
C TYR A 72 8.71 8.23 -13.51
N SER A 73 9.63 8.92 -12.84
CA SER A 73 9.45 9.36 -11.45
C SER A 73 8.54 10.59 -11.34
N ASN A 74 8.02 10.87 -10.14
CA ASN A 74 7.26 12.09 -9.83
C ASN A 74 8.02 13.38 -10.26
N VAL A 75 9.34 13.41 -10.07
CA VAL A 75 10.20 14.55 -10.49
C VAL A 75 10.17 14.72 -12.00
N VAL A 76 10.30 13.64 -12.77
CA VAL A 76 10.29 13.71 -14.23
C VAL A 76 8.94 14.15 -14.77
N ILE A 77 7.85 13.63 -14.17
CA ILE A 77 6.47 14.00 -14.51
C ILE A 77 6.25 15.50 -14.32
N PHE A 78 6.70 16.06 -13.20
CA PHE A 78 6.55 17.47 -12.86
C PHE A 78 7.45 18.37 -13.73
N ASP A 79 8.75 18.08 -13.80
CA ASP A 79 9.74 18.99 -14.38
C ASP A 79 9.75 18.98 -15.92
N TYR A 80 9.32 17.89 -16.57
CA TYR A 80 9.56 17.70 -18.01
C TYR A 80 8.34 17.30 -18.83
N ILE A 81 7.37 16.60 -18.24
CA ILE A 81 6.24 16.05 -19.02
C ILE A 81 5.01 16.97 -18.95
N GLN A 82 4.80 17.69 -17.84
CA GLN A 82 3.53 18.40 -17.55
C GLN A 82 2.31 17.50 -17.77
N ASP A 83 2.41 16.30 -17.21
CA ASP A 83 1.45 15.21 -17.42
C ASP A 83 0.06 15.54 -16.83
N GLU A 84 -1.00 15.02 -17.46
CA GLU A 84 -2.38 15.17 -16.98
C GLU A 84 -2.56 14.64 -15.54
N MET A 85 -1.78 13.63 -15.13
CA MET A 85 -1.80 13.10 -13.76
C MET A 85 -1.33 14.12 -12.74
N ALA A 86 -0.32 14.94 -13.05
CA ALA A 86 0.19 15.96 -12.13
C ALA A 86 -0.89 16.99 -11.80
N ILE A 87 -1.61 17.44 -12.84
CA ILE A 87 -2.76 18.34 -12.69
C ILE A 87 -3.89 17.66 -11.91
N LEU A 88 -4.23 16.42 -12.24
CA LEU A 88 -5.30 15.66 -11.58
C LEU A 88 -5.07 15.51 -10.07
N TYR A 89 -3.82 15.26 -9.67
CA TYR A 89 -3.42 15.05 -8.28
C TYR A 89 -2.82 16.28 -7.60
N ASN A 90 -2.86 17.45 -8.27
CA ASN A 90 -2.38 18.73 -7.74
C ASN A 90 -0.94 18.63 -7.20
N ASP A 91 -0.07 17.94 -7.93
CA ASP A 91 1.34 17.69 -7.60
C ASP A 91 1.57 16.96 -6.26
N GLN A 92 0.53 16.41 -5.64
CA GLN A 92 0.64 15.69 -4.37
C GLN A 92 0.71 14.19 -4.59
N ARG A 93 1.88 13.58 -4.31
CA ARG A 93 2.08 12.11 -4.36
C ARG A 93 1.45 11.51 -5.63
N VAL A 94 1.82 12.07 -6.79
CA VAL A 94 1.08 11.94 -8.06
C VAL A 94 0.97 10.46 -8.46
N LEU A 95 2.10 9.76 -8.51
CA LEU A 95 2.16 8.33 -8.82
C LEU A 95 1.40 7.49 -7.79
N GLU A 96 1.62 7.72 -6.49
CA GLU A 96 1.00 6.91 -5.44
C GLU A 96 -0.53 7.07 -5.42
N ASN A 97 -1.04 8.27 -5.70
CA ASN A 97 -2.47 8.51 -5.90
C ASN A 97 -3.00 7.84 -7.17
N HIS A 98 -2.22 7.85 -8.26
CA HIS A 98 -2.56 7.15 -9.51
C HIS A 98 -2.70 5.64 -9.29
N HIS A 99 -1.70 5.01 -8.67
CA HIS A 99 -1.69 3.58 -8.35
C HIS A 99 -2.94 3.17 -7.56
N LEU A 100 -3.27 3.96 -6.52
CA LEU A 100 -4.50 3.78 -5.75
C LEU A 100 -5.75 3.93 -6.62
N ALA A 101 -5.88 5.03 -7.36
CA ALA A 101 -7.07 5.32 -8.15
C ALA A 101 -7.37 4.19 -9.15
N LYS A 102 -6.35 3.74 -9.90
CA LYS A 102 -6.45 2.67 -10.88
C LYS A 102 -6.77 1.31 -10.24
N ALA A 103 -6.18 1.00 -9.10
CA ALA A 103 -6.50 -0.24 -8.37
C ALA A 103 -7.94 -0.23 -7.83
N TRP A 104 -8.41 0.90 -7.29
CA TRP A 104 -9.79 1.04 -6.81
C TRP A 104 -10.81 1.02 -7.94
N GLU A 105 -10.49 1.60 -9.10
CA GLU A 105 -11.32 1.51 -10.31
C GLU A 105 -11.59 0.06 -10.70
N LEU A 106 -10.55 -0.81 -10.63
CA LEU A 106 -10.72 -2.23 -10.87
C LEU A 106 -11.54 -2.90 -9.77
N LEU A 107 -11.22 -2.67 -8.50
CA LEU A 107 -11.85 -3.34 -7.37
C LEU A 107 -13.35 -3.05 -7.24
N LEU A 108 -13.78 -1.84 -7.60
CA LEU A 108 -15.18 -1.41 -7.47
C LEU A 108 -16.11 -2.02 -8.54
N LYS A 109 -15.56 -2.71 -9.55
CA LYS A 109 -16.37 -3.48 -10.50
C LYS A 109 -16.96 -4.72 -9.78
N PRO A 110 -18.27 -5.00 -9.87
CA PRO A 110 -18.90 -6.09 -9.12
C PRO A 110 -18.23 -7.46 -9.25
N GLU A 111 -17.71 -7.77 -10.44
CA GLU A 111 -16.97 -9.00 -10.75
C GLU A 111 -15.60 -9.13 -10.09
N ASN A 112 -15.03 -8.03 -9.59
CA ASN A 112 -13.69 -7.95 -9.00
C ASN A 112 -13.76 -7.65 -7.50
N ASN A 113 -14.93 -7.25 -6.99
CA ASN A 113 -15.11 -6.76 -5.63
C ASN A 113 -15.06 -7.89 -4.59
N PHE A 114 -13.85 -8.32 -4.25
CA PHE A 114 -13.61 -9.31 -3.20
C PHE A 114 -13.85 -8.76 -1.78
N LEU A 115 -14.08 -7.44 -1.63
CA LEU A 115 -14.43 -6.81 -0.36
C LEU A 115 -15.94 -6.70 -0.13
N LYS A 116 -16.78 -7.20 -1.04
CA LYS A 116 -18.25 -7.06 -1.01
C LYS A 116 -18.94 -7.62 0.25
N ASN A 117 -18.28 -8.50 0.99
CA ASN A 117 -18.81 -9.12 2.21
C ASN A 117 -18.48 -8.36 3.50
N PHE A 118 -17.65 -7.31 3.44
CA PHE A 118 -17.37 -6.45 4.60
C PHE A 118 -18.47 -5.40 4.74
N ASP A 119 -18.80 -5.05 5.99
CA ASP A 119 -19.73 -3.96 6.22
C ASP A 119 -19.12 -2.59 5.83
N LYS A 120 -19.95 -1.54 5.81
CA LYS A 120 -19.50 -0.19 5.42
C LYS A 120 -18.38 0.35 6.31
N LYS A 121 -18.39 0.02 7.61
CA LYS A 121 -17.40 0.49 8.58
C LYS A 121 -16.06 -0.22 8.37
N GLU A 122 -16.10 -1.53 8.17
CA GLU A 122 -14.92 -2.34 7.86
C GLU A 122 -14.32 -1.96 6.51
N PHE A 123 -15.15 -1.81 5.46
CA PHE A 123 -14.70 -1.36 4.15
C PHE A 123 -14.00 0.00 4.23
N SER A 124 -14.58 0.96 4.96
CA SER A 124 -13.98 2.28 5.17
C SER A 124 -12.61 2.19 5.87
N ARG A 125 -12.50 1.33 6.90
CA ARG A 125 -11.23 1.07 7.61
C ARG A 125 -10.18 0.43 6.69
N ILE A 126 -10.57 -0.58 5.93
CA ILE A 126 -9.71 -1.28 4.96
C ILE A 126 -9.19 -0.29 3.92
N ARG A 127 -10.10 0.47 3.30
CA ARG A 127 -9.75 1.50 2.31
C ARG A 127 -8.78 2.52 2.88
N LYS A 128 -9.07 3.05 4.07
CA LYS A 128 -8.19 4.03 4.73
C LYS A 128 -6.79 3.46 4.96
N LEU A 129 -6.68 2.25 5.50
CA LEU A 129 -5.38 1.63 5.80
C LEU A 129 -4.57 1.38 4.52
N ILE A 130 -5.19 0.87 3.45
CA ILE A 130 -4.50 0.65 2.17
C ILE A 130 -4.01 1.97 1.56
N ILE A 131 -4.84 3.03 1.60
CA ILE A 131 -4.45 4.36 1.13
C ILE A 131 -3.24 4.88 1.92
N GLU A 132 -3.28 4.80 3.24
CA GLU A 132 -2.16 5.25 4.09
C GLU A 132 -0.86 4.49 3.80
N LEU A 133 -0.95 3.18 3.56
CA LEU A 133 0.22 2.35 3.27
C LEU A 133 0.82 2.65 1.89
N VAL A 134 0.00 2.80 0.84
CA VAL A 134 0.50 3.10 -0.50
C VAL A 134 1.02 4.54 -0.58
N LEU A 135 0.31 5.52 -0.03
CA LEU A 135 0.83 6.90 -0.03
C LEU A 135 2.13 7.07 0.79
N ALA A 136 2.44 6.14 1.69
CA ALA A 136 3.68 6.13 2.45
C ALA A 136 4.89 5.61 1.64
N THR A 137 4.69 5.08 0.43
CA THR A 137 5.79 4.66 -0.45
C THR A 137 6.43 5.82 -1.21
N ASP A 138 5.80 7.00 -1.23
CA ASP A 138 6.42 8.21 -1.75
C ASP A 138 7.70 8.54 -0.95
N LEU A 139 8.84 8.45 -1.63
CA LEU A 139 10.16 8.68 -1.04
C LEU A 139 10.33 10.11 -0.52
N SER A 140 9.54 11.09 -1.00
CA SER A 140 9.53 12.45 -0.43
C SER A 140 9.15 12.46 1.05
N GLN A 141 8.37 11.46 1.49
CA GLN A 141 7.88 11.31 2.87
C GLN A 141 8.84 10.53 3.77
N HIS A 142 9.89 9.92 3.21
CA HIS A 142 10.77 8.99 3.92
C HIS A 142 11.30 9.54 5.25
N ASN A 143 11.87 10.75 5.22
CA ASN A 143 12.49 11.37 6.40
C ASN A 143 11.47 11.65 7.52
N GLN A 144 10.26 12.09 7.14
CA GLN A 144 9.18 12.35 8.10
C GLN A 144 8.69 11.04 8.75
N LEU A 145 8.47 10.00 7.95
CA LEU A 145 8.05 8.69 8.43
C LEU A 145 9.09 8.06 9.36
N LEU A 146 10.36 8.10 8.96
CA LEU A 146 11.47 7.58 9.77
C LEU A 146 11.61 8.32 11.11
N SER A 147 11.46 9.65 11.11
CA SER A 147 11.51 10.45 12.33
C SER A 147 10.36 10.09 13.28
N SER A 148 9.13 10.02 12.77
CA SER A 148 7.96 9.61 13.56
C SER A 148 8.12 8.19 14.12
N PHE A 149 8.68 7.27 13.33
CA PHE A 149 8.96 5.91 13.78
C PHE A 149 9.98 5.88 14.92
N LYS A 150 11.11 6.58 14.77
CA LYS A 150 12.15 6.69 15.80
C LYS A 150 11.60 7.25 17.11
N GLU A 151 10.77 8.29 17.05
CA GLU A 151 10.12 8.85 18.23
C GLU A 151 9.20 7.86 18.94
N LYS A 152 8.43 7.06 18.19
CA LYS A 152 7.57 6.03 18.77
C LYS A 152 8.41 4.95 19.45
N VAL A 153 9.46 4.46 18.78
CA VAL A 153 10.37 3.45 19.35
C VAL A 153 11.02 3.96 20.63
N ASN A 154 11.53 5.20 20.64
CA ASN A 154 12.14 5.80 21.83
C ASN A 154 11.16 5.92 23.00
N ARG A 155 9.91 6.34 22.73
CA ARG A 155 8.86 6.39 23.76
C ARG A 155 8.58 5.01 24.36
N TYR A 156 8.49 3.98 23.53
CA TYR A 156 8.31 2.60 24.00
C TYR A 156 9.51 2.09 24.81
N PHE A 157 10.74 2.42 24.37
CA PHE A 157 11.96 2.03 25.09
C PHE A 157 12.02 2.66 26.48
N ILE A 158 11.72 3.96 26.58
CA ILE A 158 11.66 4.68 27.86
C ILE A 158 10.58 4.05 28.75
N TYR A 159 9.36 3.83 28.24
CA TYR A 159 8.28 3.19 28.99
C TYR A 159 8.66 1.80 29.51
N PHE A 160 9.35 1.01 28.69
CA PHE A 160 9.81 -0.33 29.06
C PHE A 160 10.84 -0.30 30.20
N ILE A 161 11.80 0.64 30.16
CA ILE A 161 12.78 0.83 31.26
C ILE A 161 12.05 1.21 32.54
N TYR A 162 11.16 2.20 32.51
CA TYR A 162 10.41 2.66 33.70
C TYR A 162 9.59 1.54 34.36
N LYS A 163 9.06 0.60 33.58
CA LYS A 163 8.29 -0.54 34.11
C LYS A 163 9.14 -1.66 34.74
N GLN A 164 10.46 -1.67 34.54
CA GLN A 164 11.36 -2.66 35.14
C GLN A 164 12.08 -2.14 36.40
N THR A 165 12.12 -0.82 36.61
CA THR A 165 12.70 -0.19 37.80
C THR A 165 11.69 0.04 38.94
N LEU A 166 10.43 -0.37 38.75
CA LEU A 166 9.38 -0.43 39.77
C LEU A 166 9.01 -1.90 40.02
#